data_AF-A0A640W263-F1
#
_entry.id   AF-A0A640W263-F1
#
_cell.length_a   1.000
_cell.length_b   1.000
_cell.length_c   1.000
_cell.angle_alpha   90.00
_cell.angle_beta   90.00
_cell.angle_gamma   90.00
#
_symmetry.space_group_name_H-M   'P 1'
#
loop_
_entity.id
_entity.type
_entity.pdbx_description
1 polymer ?
#
loop_
_entity_poly.entity_id
_entity_poly.type
_entity_poly.pdbx_seq_one_letter_code
_entity_poly.pdbx_strand_id
1 'polypeptide(L)'
;MQNQTLPEAKSMKDLNKAGIIIAFVSGIIYFLQGIAPLKFLGKSDIYGIMFFMFFIRTLVLFIIGIGLIKINRMIYRGEFRKAKKRQLIWTILTFVLGMISLNLGAIIVGIITLLAYKRYGDIPQF
;
A
#
# COMPACT_ATOMS: atom_id res chain seq x y z
N MET A 1 0.16 -22.83 -22.64
CA MET A 1 1.31 -23.00 -21.72
C MET A 1 0.88 -22.56 -20.34
N GLN A 2 0.79 -23.50 -19.40
CA GLN A 2 0.38 -23.22 -18.02
C GLN A 2 1.46 -22.35 -17.39
N ASN A 3 1.15 -21.09 -17.07
CA ASN A 3 1.97 -20.20 -16.25
C ASN A 3 2.09 -20.83 -14.87
N GLN A 4 3.01 -21.78 -14.69
CA GLN A 4 3.51 -22.15 -13.38
C GLN A 4 4.31 -20.96 -12.89
N THR A 5 3.61 -19.95 -12.35
CA THR A 5 4.25 -18.94 -11.52
C THR A 5 4.98 -19.71 -10.44
N LEU A 6 6.31 -19.64 -10.45
CA LEU A 6 7.17 -20.19 -9.40
C LEU A 6 6.51 -19.96 -8.03
N PRO A 7 6.54 -20.92 -7.09
CA PRO A 7 5.85 -20.81 -5.80
C PRO A 7 6.09 -19.45 -5.11
N GLU A 8 7.26 -18.86 -5.31
CA GLU A 8 7.66 -17.55 -4.82
C GLU A 8 7.01 -16.37 -5.55
N ALA A 9 6.86 -16.44 -6.88
CA ALA A 9 6.08 -15.48 -7.66
C ALA A 9 4.63 -15.41 -7.20
N LYS A 10 4.05 -16.56 -6.84
CA LYS A 10 2.72 -16.64 -6.25
C LYS A 10 2.70 -16.03 -4.85
N SER A 11 3.65 -16.39 -3.99
CA SER A 11 3.77 -15.84 -2.62
C SER A 11 3.88 -14.31 -2.60
N MET A 12 4.70 -13.71 -3.47
CA MET A 12 4.83 -12.26 -3.58
C MET A 12 3.54 -11.59 -4.03
N LYS A 13 2.85 -12.20 -5.00
CA LYS A 13 1.56 -11.70 -5.48
C LYS A 13 0.52 -11.70 -4.36
N ASP A 14 0.50 -12.75 -3.55
CA ASP A 14 -0.41 -12.91 -2.42
C ASP A 14 -0.08 -11.90 -1.31
N LEU A 15 1.20 -11.70 -0.98
CA LEU A 15 1.65 -10.66 -0.04
C LEU A 15 1.25 -9.26 -0.50
N ASN A 16 1.51 -8.92 -1.76
CA ASN A 16 1.11 -7.63 -2.32
C ASN A 16 -0.42 -7.48 -2.36
N LYS A 17 -1.17 -8.56 -2.59
CA LYS A 17 -2.64 -8.56 -2.52
C LYS A 17 -3.12 -8.29 -1.10
N ALA A 18 -2.50 -8.90 -0.09
CA ALA A 18 -2.78 -8.61 1.31
C ALA A 18 -2.48 -7.14 1.64
N GLY A 19 -1.34 -6.61 1.19
CA GLY A 19 -0.98 -5.20 1.34
C GLY A 19 -2.00 -4.25 0.69
N ILE A 20 -2.51 -4.59 -0.51
CA ILE A 20 -3.58 -3.84 -1.18
C ILE A 20 -4.84 -3.83 -0.31
N ILE A 21 -5.30 -5.00 0.16
CA ILE A 21 -6.52 -5.11 0.96
C ILE A 21 -6.39 -4.27 2.24
N ILE A 22 -5.26 -4.36 2.94
CA ILE A 22 -5.02 -3.60 4.16
C ILE A 22 -5.03 -2.09 3.86
N ALA A 23 -4.35 -1.66 2.79
CA ALA A 23 -4.35 -0.25 2.39
C ALA A 23 -5.78 0.26 2.11
N PHE A 24 -6.60 -0.50 1.39
CA PHE A 24 -7.99 -0.13 1.11
C PHE A 24 -8.86 -0.11 2.37
N VAL A 25 -8.80 -1.15 3.21
CA VAL A 25 -9.60 -1.24 4.44
C VAL A 25 -9.22 -0.10 5.39
N SER A 26 -7.93 0.13 5.63
CA SER A 26 -7.47 1.26 6.44
C SER A 26 -7.88 2.60 5.83
N GLY A 27 -7.82 2.74 4.50
CA GLY A 27 -8.25 3.95 3.81
C GLY A 27 -9.73 4.25 4.04
N ILE A 28 -10.59 3.24 3.94
CA ILE A 28 -12.02 3.38 4.22
C ILE A 28 -12.26 3.76 5.69
N ILE A 29 -11.55 3.16 6.64
CA ILE A 29 -11.66 3.50 8.07
C ILE A 29 -11.33 4.98 8.29
N TYR A 30 -10.22 5.48 7.75
CA TYR A 30 -9.84 6.88 7.88
C TYR A 30 -10.80 7.82 7.15
N PHE A 31 -11.34 7.41 6.01
CA PHE A 31 -12.34 8.19 5.29
C PHE A 31 -13.61 8.38 6.12
N LEU A 32 -14.12 7.30 6.74
CA LEU A 32 -15.27 7.37 7.65
C LEU A 32 -14.99 8.24 8.88
N GLN A 33 -13.78 8.15 9.44
CA GLN A 33 -13.33 9.02 10.53
C GLN A 33 -13.24 10.49 10.10
N GLY A 34 -12.88 10.78 8.85
CA GLY A 34 -12.88 12.13 8.29
C GLY A 34 -14.30 12.68 8.11
N ILE A 35 -15.26 11.85 7.70
CA ILE A 35 -16.65 12.28 7.51
C ILE A 35 -17.32 12.67 8.84
N ALA A 36 -16.97 12.02 9.96
CA ALA A 36 -17.59 12.32 11.26
C ALA A 36 -17.48 13.80 11.69
N PRO A 37 -16.30 14.45 11.64
CA PRO A 37 -16.14 15.90 11.85
C PRO A 37 -16.95 16.79 10.90
N LEU A 38 -17.30 16.33 9.69
CA LEU A 38 -18.06 17.15 8.73
C LEU A 38 -19.43 17.56 9.29
N LYS A 39 -20.02 16.75 10.18
CA LYS A 39 -21.28 17.10 10.87
C LYS A 39 -21.16 18.30 11.81
N PHE A 40 -19.93 18.67 12.17
CA PHE A 40 -19.60 19.76 13.07
C PHE A 40 -18.78 20.87 12.38
N LEU A 41 -18.56 20.77 11.06
CA LEU A 41 -17.97 21.85 10.27
C LEU A 41 -18.83 23.10 10.44
N GLY A 42 -18.19 24.20 10.86
CA GLY A 42 -18.85 25.46 11.19
C GLY A 42 -18.97 25.76 12.70
N LYS A 43 -18.64 24.80 13.58
CA LYS A 43 -18.57 25.06 15.03
C LYS A 43 -17.17 25.46 15.51
N SER A 44 -16.11 25.01 14.83
CA SER A 44 -14.73 25.43 15.09
C SER A 44 -13.81 25.06 13.94
N ASP A 45 -12.73 25.84 13.75
CA ASP A 45 -11.70 25.60 12.72
C ASP A 45 -10.97 24.27 12.91
N ILE A 46 -10.93 23.76 14.14
CA ILE A 46 -10.27 22.51 14.52
C ILE A 46 -10.88 21.31 13.77
N TYR A 47 -12.20 21.26 13.56
CA TYR A 47 -12.84 20.16 12.85
C TYR A 47 -12.48 20.13 11.35
N GLY A 48 -12.23 21.30 10.75
CA GLY A 48 -11.72 21.41 9.38
C GLY A 48 -10.31 20.84 9.25
N ILE A 49 -9.43 21.15 10.21
CA ILE A 49 -8.06 20.60 10.25
C ILE A 49 -8.11 19.08 10.44
N MET A 50 -8.95 18.58 11.34
CA MET A 50 -9.11 17.13 11.56
C MET A 50 -9.60 16.42 10.29
N PHE A 51 -10.64 16.94 9.62
CA PHE A 51 -11.11 16.40 8.35
C PHE A 51 -9.98 16.31 7.32
N PHE A 52 -9.22 17.39 7.17
CA PHE A 52 -8.11 17.45 6.22
C PHE A 52 -7.01 16.42 6.55
N MET A 53 -6.67 16.22 7.83
CA MET A 53 -5.71 15.20 8.25
C MET A 53 -6.18 13.78 7.92
N PHE A 54 -7.45 13.45 8.17
CA PHE A 54 -8.01 12.13 7.84
C PHE A 54 -8.13 11.92 6.34
N PHE A 55 -8.45 12.98 5.59
CA PHE A 55 -8.49 12.95 4.13
C PHE A 55 -7.11 12.67 3.54
N ILE A 56 -6.05 13.35 4.01
CA ILE A 56 -4.67 13.08 3.58
C ILE A 56 -4.29 11.62 3.88
N ARG A 57 -4.59 11.12 5.08
CA ARG A 57 -4.31 9.71 5.45
C ARG A 57 -4.97 8.72 4.52
N THR A 58 -6.23 8.98 4.16
CA THR A 58 -6.97 8.18 3.17
C THR A 58 -6.25 8.21 1.84
N LEU A 59 -5.92 9.39 1.32
CA LEU A 59 -5.28 9.56 0.02
C LEU A 59 -3.95 8.82 -0.08
N VAL A 60 -3.11 8.92 0.97
CA VAL A 60 -1.82 8.21 1.06
C VAL A 60 -2.01 6.70 0.90
N LEU A 61 -2.98 6.11 1.61
CA LEU A 61 -3.23 4.67 1.55
C LEU A 61 -3.75 4.22 0.17
N PHE A 62 -4.58 5.04 -0.48
CA PHE A 62 -5.02 4.78 -1.85
C PHE A 62 -3.86 4.81 -2.85
N ILE A 63 -2.96 5.79 -2.75
CA ILE A 63 -1.77 5.89 -3.62
C ILE A 63 -0.89 4.64 -3.48
N ILE A 64 -0.66 4.18 -2.25
CA ILE A 64 0.09 2.94 -1.96
C ILE A 64 -0.62 1.73 -2.58
N GLY A 65 -1.93 1.59 -2.38
CA GLY A 65 -2.72 0.50 -2.96
C GLY A 65 -2.61 0.44 -4.49
N ILE A 66 -2.69 1.58 -5.17
CA ILE A 66 -2.52 1.67 -6.64
C ILE A 66 -1.11 1.22 -7.06
N GLY A 67 -0.09 1.62 -6.31
CA GLY A 67 1.29 1.18 -6.52
C GLY A 67 1.45 -0.34 -6.49
N LEU A 68 0.86 -0.98 -5.49
CA LEU A 68 0.89 -2.43 -5.32
C LEU A 68 0.12 -3.17 -6.40
N ILE A 69 -1.02 -2.63 -6.87
CA ILE A 69 -1.75 -3.19 -8.01
C ILE A 69 -0.85 -3.18 -9.25
N LYS A 70 -0.11 -2.09 -9.49
CA LYS A 70 0.84 -2.01 -10.62
C LYS A 70 1.93 -3.07 -10.48
N ILE A 71 2.44 -3.33 -9.27
CA ILE A 71 3.47 -4.35 -9.06
C ILE A 71 2.92 -5.76 -9.28
N ASN A 72 1.72 -6.06 -8.82
CA ASN A 72 1.06 -7.34 -9.11
C ASN A 72 0.83 -7.58 -10.61
N ARG A 73 0.52 -6.53 -11.38
CA ARG A 73 0.44 -6.65 -12.85
C ARG A 73 1.79 -6.94 -13.49
N MET A 74 2.89 -6.38 -12.99
CA MET A 74 4.24 -6.67 -13.49
C MET A 74 4.66 -8.10 -13.17
N ILE A 75 4.35 -8.60 -11.97
CA ILE A 75 4.56 -10.02 -11.60
C ILE A 75 3.80 -10.93 -12.56
N TYR A 76 2.54 -10.59 -12.89
CA TYR A 76 1.72 -11.38 -13.82
C TYR A 76 2.30 -11.46 -15.24
N ARG A 77 2.99 -10.40 -15.68
CA ARG A 77 3.65 -10.35 -16.99
C ARG A 77 5.03 -11.02 -17.02
N GLY A 78 5.49 -11.57 -15.89
CA GLY A 78 6.85 -12.13 -15.76
C GLY A 78 7.95 -11.07 -15.68
N GLU A 79 7.63 -9.79 -15.49
CA GLU A 79 8.60 -8.70 -15.43
C GLU A 79 9.26 -8.60 -14.03
N PHE A 80 9.80 -9.70 -13.50
CA PHE A 80 10.25 -9.82 -12.10
C PHE A 80 11.34 -8.81 -11.71
N ARG A 81 12.30 -8.55 -12.60
CA ARG A 81 13.40 -7.60 -12.33
C ARG A 81 12.90 -6.15 -12.18
N LYS A 82 11.94 -5.74 -13.02
CA LYS A 82 11.30 -4.42 -12.93
C LYS A 82 10.35 -4.35 -11.74
N ALA A 83 9.61 -5.43 -11.47
CA ALA A 83 8.72 -5.54 -10.33
C ALA A 83 9.48 -5.40 -9.00
N LYS A 84 10.62 -6.08 -8.84
CA LYS A 84 11.51 -5.97 -7.66
C LYS A 84 11.98 -4.54 -7.41
N LYS A 85 12.48 -3.84 -8.44
CA LYS A 85 12.93 -2.44 -8.31
C LYS A 85 11.79 -1.52 -7.87
N ARG A 86 10.62 -1.65 -8.51
CA ARG A 86 9.45 -0.85 -8.13
C ARG A 86 8.91 -1.21 -6.76
N GLN A 87 8.93 -2.49 -6.38
CA GLN A 87 8.56 -2.96 -5.04
C GLN A 87 9.38 -2.22 -3.97
N LEU A 88 10.70 -2.16 -4.12
CA LEU A 88 11.58 -1.45 -3.18
C LEU A 88 11.22 0.03 -3.05
N ILE A 89 11.01 0.72 -4.17
CA ILE A 89 10.60 2.13 -4.19
C ILE A 89 9.28 2.31 -3.44
N TRP A 90 8.29 1.46 -3.71
CA TRP A 90 6.99 1.53 -3.04
C TRP A 90 7.09 1.19 -1.55
N THR A 91 7.94 0.26 -1.15
CA THR A 91 8.21 -0.02 0.27
C THR A 91 8.78 1.21 0.97
N ILE A 92 9.82 1.84 0.41
CA ILE A 92 10.43 3.06 0.97
C ILE A 92 9.39 4.18 1.05
N LEU A 93 8.65 4.41 -0.04
CA LEU A 93 7.60 5.43 -0.09
C LEU A 93 6.53 5.18 0.98
N THR A 94 6.12 3.92 1.16
CA THR A 94 5.12 3.51 2.14
C THR A 94 5.59 3.76 3.57
N PHE A 95 6.86 3.46 3.88
CA PHE A 95 7.44 3.76 5.20
C PHE A 95 7.56 5.27 5.45
N VAL A 96 8.07 6.03 4.49
CA VAL A 96 8.21 7.50 4.62
C VAL A 96 6.84 8.15 4.82
N LEU A 97 5.87 7.82 3.96
CA LEU A 97 4.52 8.37 4.06
C LEU A 97 3.81 7.89 5.33
N GLY A 98 4.04 6.65 5.77
CA GLY A 98 3.50 6.10 7.01
C GLY A 98 4.02 6.83 8.25
N MET A 99 5.32 7.13 8.30
CA MET A 99 5.94 7.86 9.40
C MET A 99 5.46 9.32 9.46
N ILE A 100 5.44 10.02 8.32
CA ILE A 100 4.99 11.43 8.25
C ILE A 100 3.52 11.56 8.67
N SER A 101 2.67 10.62 8.26
CA SER A 101 1.23 10.67 8.54
C SER A 101 0.81 10.00 9.85
N LEU A 102 1.77 9.39 10.57
CA LEU A 102 1.55 8.55 11.76
C LEU A 102 0.48 7.47 11.49
N ASN A 103 0.55 6.84 10.32
CA ASN A 103 -0.45 5.90 9.83
C ASN A 103 0.05 4.45 9.99
N LEU A 104 -0.47 3.78 11.02
CA LEU A 104 -0.17 2.36 11.30
C LEU A 104 -0.50 1.45 10.11
N GLY A 105 -1.57 1.72 9.38
CA GLY A 105 -1.94 0.97 8.18
C GLY A 105 -0.86 1.04 7.10
N ALA A 106 -0.28 2.22 6.87
CA ALA A 106 0.82 2.38 5.93
C ALA A 106 2.08 1.64 6.41
N ILE A 107 2.42 1.71 7.71
CA ILE A 107 3.57 0.97 8.25
C ILE A 107 3.42 -0.54 8.05
N ILE A 108 2.23 -1.10 8.33
CA ILE A 108 1.94 -2.52 8.11
C ILE A 108 2.12 -2.90 6.64
N VAL A 109 1.60 -2.08 5.72
CA VAL A 109 1.78 -2.30 4.28
C VAL A 109 3.27 -2.21 3.89
N GLY A 110 4.04 -1.31 4.51
CA GLY A 110 5.49 -1.21 4.36
C GLY A 110 6.20 -2.53 4.73
N ILE A 111 5.83 -3.14 5.86
CA ILE A 111 6.39 -4.42 6.30
C ILE A 111 6.03 -5.54 5.31
N ILE A 112 4.76 -5.63 4.90
CA ILE A 112 4.30 -6.65 3.94
C ILE A 112 5.05 -6.52 2.61
N THR A 113 5.25 -5.30 2.14
CA THR A 113 5.94 -5.05 0.88
C THR A 113 7.43 -5.36 0.96
N LEU A 114 8.06 -5.16 2.12
CA LEU A 114 9.43 -5.58 2.39
C LEU A 114 9.59 -7.11 2.39
N LEU A 115 8.63 -7.83 2.98
CA LEU A 115 8.60 -9.30 2.92
C LEU A 115 8.47 -9.80 1.48
N ALA A 116 7.59 -9.18 0.69
CA ALA A 116 7.48 -9.47 -0.73
C ALA A 116 8.77 -9.12 -1.49
N TYR A 117 9.46 -8.04 -1.14
CA TYR A 117 10.75 -7.67 -1.73
C TYR A 117 11.83 -8.73 -1.49
N LYS A 118 11.93 -9.23 -0.25
CA LYS A 118 12.91 -10.27 0.12
C LYS A 118 12.73 -11.55 -0.70
N ARG A 119 11.49 -11.97 -0.97
CA ARG A 119 11.14 -13.14 -1.79
C ARG A 119 11.59 -13.03 -3.25
N TYR A 120 11.85 -11.83 -3.77
CA TYR A 120 12.48 -11.69 -5.10
C TYR A 120 13.99 -12.01 -5.09
N GLY A 121 14.59 -12.28 -3.93
CA GLY A 121 15.96 -12.78 -3.84
C GLY A 121 16.09 -14.24 -4.30
N ASP A 122 15.01 -14.99 -4.14
CA ASP A 122 14.99 -16.44 -4.30
C ASP A 122 14.64 -16.87 -5.76
N ILE A 123 14.12 -15.93 -6.57
CA ILE A 123 13.82 -16.17 -7.99
C ILE A 123 15.09 -16.02 -8.84
N PRO A 124 15.46 -17.05 -9.63
CA PRO A 124 16.56 -16.95 -10.57
C PRO A 124 16.29 -15.82 -11.59
N GLN A 125 17.22 -14.86 -11.64
CA GLN A 125 17.16 -13.73 -12.56
C GLN A 125 17.67 -14.16 -13.94
N PHE A 126 16.82 -14.80 -14.72
CA PHE A 126 17.08 -15.06 -16.15
C PHE A 126 16.93 -13.77 -16.97
#